data_AF-A0A1G5XK46-F1
#
_entry.id   AF-A0A1G5XK46-F1
#
_cell.length_a   1.000
_cell.length_b   1.000
_cell.length_c   1.000
_cell.angle_alpha   90.00
_cell.angle_beta   90.00
_cell.angle_gamma   90.00
#
_symmetry.space_group_name_H-M   'P 1'
#
loop_
_entity.id
_entity.type
_entity.pdbx_description
1 polymer ?
#
loop_
_entity_poly.entity_id
_entity_poly.type
_entity_poly.pdbx_seq_one_letter_code
_entity_poly.pdbx_strand_id
1 'polypeptide(L)'
;MKFKNSFLILLILVTSSLKNNMLHTESLDLACEKYRNLKCGYFPSIRRQDLPDEFSDLAFKTIDEFIKKTYNLSYECLIYFDYITGEIIRCAMGKLDGVDLTFDINEFEGYNVASLHNHPEGIFSPPSGKNFGILGRAFEDYELITSRDGFWIFKAKRLDLDLMQELNFVSDALFYHSLQKCSNRYHDEEILDKMIDIRYGNQLLKYINDKNLSNIQLTKKEYVK
;
A
#
# COMPACT_ATOMS: atom_id res chain seq x y z
N MET A 1 -4.13 41.17 -1.89
CA MET A 1 -4.37 40.37 -3.11
C MET A 1 -3.08 39.70 -3.57
N LYS A 2 -2.80 38.46 -3.13
CA LYS A 2 -1.73 37.61 -3.69
C LYS A 2 -2.11 36.13 -3.51
N PHE A 3 -2.95 35.60 -4.40
CA PHE A 3 -3.31 34.18 -4.49
C PHE A 3 -3.43 33.77 -5.98
N LYS A 4 -2.39 34.01 -6.78
CA LYS A 4 -2.40 33.66 -8.22
C LYS A 4 -1.32 32.67 -8.67
N ASN A 5 -0.37 32.28 -7.82
CA ASN A 5 0.71 31.37 -8.23
C ASN A 5 0.49 29.89 -7.86
N SER A 6 -0.44 29.55 -6.98
CA SER A 6 -0.66 28.16 -6.55
C SER A 6 -1.50 27.33 -7.54
N PHE A 7 -2.28 27.98 -8.41
CA PHE A 7 -3.14 27.29 -9.39
C PHE A 7 -2.38 26.81 -10.63
N LEU A 8 -1.23 27.43 -10.94
CA LEU A 8 -0.47 27.13 -12.16
C LEU A 8 0.41 25.87 -11.99
N ILE A 9 0.86 25.57 -10.76
CA ILE A 9 1.61 24.34 -10.45
C ILE A 9 0.68 23.12 -10.49
N LEU A 10 -0.58 23.28 -10.07
CA LEU A 10 -1.59 22.22 -10.10
C LEU A 10 -1.96 21.82 -11.55
N LEU A 11 -1.93 22.77 -12.50
CA LEU A 11 -2.30 22.50 -13.89
C LEU A 11 -1.17 21.84 -14.72
N ILE A 12 0.09 22.08 -14.37
CA ILE A 12 1.25 21.45 -15.03
C ILE A 12 1.37 19.98 -14.64
N LEU A 13 0.99 19.60 -13.41
CA LEU A 13 0.98 18.20 -12.96
C LEU A 13 -0.16 17.36 -13.58
N VAL A 14 -1.27 18.00 -13.99
CA VAL A 14 -2.43 17.28 -14.57
C VAL A 14 -2.28 17.03 -16.08
N THR A 15 -1.51 17.85 -16.80
CA THR A 15 -1.42 17.74 -18.28
C THR A 15 -0.26 16.88 -18.79
N SER A 16 0.77 16.62 -17.97
CA SER A 16 1.85 15.68 -18.31
C SER A 16 1.44 14.20 -18.15
N SER A 17 0.33 13.92 -17.48
CA SER A 17 -0.22 12.56 -17.27
C SER A 17 -0.90 11.97 -18.53
N LEU A 18 -1.28 12.79 -19.52
CA LEU A 18 -2.16 12.35 -20.61
C LEU A 18 -1.45 11.86 -21.89
N LYS A 19 -0.11 11.76 -21.93
CA LYS A 19 0.61 11.48 -23.20
C LYS A 19 1.47 10.21 -23.28
N ASN A 20 1.50 9.34 -22.27
CA ASN A 20 2.37 8.15 -22.32
C ASN A 20 1.74 6.81 -21.89
N ASN A 21 0.42 6.64 -22.02
CA ASN A 21 -0.24 5.35 -21.74
C ASN A 21 -0.45 4.51 -23.00
N MET A 22 0.65 4.07 -23.61
CA MET A 22 0.69 2.79 -24.32
C MET A 22 1.54 1.84 -23.46
N LEU A 23 0.92 1.33 -22.39
CA LEU A 23 1.56 0.40 -21.46
C LEU A 23 1.39 -1.03 -21.98
N HIS A 24 2.52 -1.71 -22.12
CA HIS A 24 2.61 -3.14 -22.36
C HIS A 24 1.89 -3.90 -21.24
N THR A 25 0.71 -4.46 -21.53
CA THR A 25 0.08 -5.47 -20.69
C THR A 25 0.91 -6.76 -20.79
N GLU A 26 1.74 -7.02 -19.77
CA GLU A 26 2.37 -8.32 -19.60
C GLU A 26 1.31 -9.33 -19.14
N SER A 27 1.39 -10.58 -19.64
CA SER A 27 0.48 -11.62 -19.18
C SER A 27 0.69 -11.88 -17.68
N LEU A 28 -0.39 -12.13 -16.95
CA LEU A 28 -0.38 -12.25 -15.50
C LEU A 28 0.51 -13.40 -14.99
N ASP A 29 0.54 -14.51 -15.72
CA ASP A 29 1.44 -15.65 -15.44
C ASP A 29 2.92 -15.24 -15.51
N LEU A 30 3.26 -14.35 -16.45
CA LEU A 30 4.60 -13.82 -16.60
C LEU A 30 4.98 -12.94 -15.41
N ALA A 31 4.05 -12.18 -14.83
CA ALA A 31 4.31 -11.37 -13.63
C ALA A 31 4.62 -12.27 -12.42
N CYS A 32 3.88 -13.35 -12.23
CA CYS A 32 4.15 -14.34 -11.18
C CYS A 32 5.53 -15.00 -11.36
N GLU A 33 5.86 -15.41 -12.59
CA GLU A 33 7.16 -15.99 -12.90
C GLU A 33 8.31 -15.00 -12.63
N LYS A 34 8.17 -13.75 -13.10
CA LYS A 34 9.16 -12.69 -12.84
C LYS A 34 9.36 -12.44 -11.36
N TYR A 35 8.28 -12.31 -10.59
CA TYR A 35 8.34 -12.15 -9.14
C TYR A 35 9.08 -13.32 -8.47
N ARG A 36 8.76 -14.57 -8.84
CA ARG A 36 9.42 -15.75 -8.29
C ARG A 36 10.93 -15.74 -8.54
N ASN A 37 11.35 -15.23 -9.71
CA ASN A 37 12.74 -15.10 -10.12
C ASN A 37 13.48 -13.89 -9.55
N LEU A 38 12.82 -12.99 -8.82
CA LEU A 38 13.51 -11.92 -8.10
C LEU A 38 14.47 -12.51 -7.07
N LYS A 39 15.64 -11.89 -6.91
CA LYS A 39 16.60 -12.31 -5.90
C LYS A 39 16.28 -11.62 -4.57
N CYS A 40 16.35 -12.39 -3.49
CA CYS A 40 16.28 -11.80 -2.16
C CYS A 40 17.52 -10.96 -1.87
N GLY A 41 17.31 -9.71 -1.44
CA GLY A 41 18.34 -8.90 -0.83
C GLY A 41 18.57 -9.26 0.64
N TYR A 42 19.61 -8.67 1.24
CA TYR A 42 19.98 -8.89 2.64
C TYR A 42 19.44 -7.78 3.57
N PHE A 43 18.18 -7.37 3.42
CA PHE A 43 17.55 -6.29 4.18
C PHE A 43 16.03 -6.35 4.01
N PRO A 44 15.26 -5.72 4.90
CA PRO A 44 15.09 -6.01 6.32
C PRO A 44 14.19 -7.25 6.55
N SER A 45 13.83 -7.60 7.79
CA SER A 45 12.98 -8.77 8.10
C SER A 45 11.87 -8.43 9.11
N ILE A 46 10.81 -9.24 9.12
CA ILE A 46 9.68 -9.07 10.04
C ILE A 46 9.70 -10.08 11.19
N ARG A 47 9.04 -9.77 12.31
CA ARG A 47 8.82 -10.72 13.41
C ARG A 47 7.47 -11.40 13.22
N ARG A 48 7.38 -12.70 13.50
CA ARG A 48 6.11 -13.44 13.41
C ARG A 48 5.00 -12.79 14.26
N GLN A 49 5.34 -12.31 15.45
CA GLN A 49 4.41 -11.63 16.37
C GLN A 49 3.88 -10.27 15.88
N ASP A 50 4.41 -9.75 14.77
CA ASP A 50 3.90 -8.53 14.17
C ASP A 50 2.72 -8.78 13.23
N LEU A 51 2.48 -10.03 12.83
CA LEU A 51 1.35 -10.45 12.00
C LEU A 51 0.17 -10.97 12.83
N PRO A 52 -1.07 -10.91 12.32
CA PRO A 52 -2.23 -11.53 12.95
C PRO A 52 -2.01 -13.02 13.25
N ASP A 53 -2.62 -13.52 14.33
CA ASP A 53 -2.46 -14.91 14.77
C ASP A 53 -2.96 -15.93 13.72
N GLU A 54 -3.97 -15.55 12.94
CA GLU A 54 -4.53 -16.39 11.87
C GLU A 54 -3.58 -16.59 10.68
N PHE A 55 -2.53 -15.79 10.54
CA PHE A 55 -1.55 -15.99 9.47
C PHE A 55 -0.69 -17.23 9.77
N SER A 56 -0.51 -18.12 8.79
CA SER A 56 0.36 -19.27 9.01
C SER A 56 1.85 -18.90 8.98
N ASP A 57 2.69 -19.82 9.44
CA ASP A 57 4.15 -19.67 9.32
C ASP A 57 4.62 -19.64 7.85
N LEU A 58 3.85 -20.25 6.95
CA LEU A 58 4.12 -20.17 5.51
C LEU A 58 3.78 -18.78 4.97
N ALA A 59 2.63 -18.22 5.35
CA ALA A 59 2.28 -16.84 5.02
C ALA A 59 3.31 -15.83 5.55
N PHE A 60 3.79 -16.02 6.78
CA PHE A 60 4.89 -15.23 7.33
C PHE A 60 6.14 -15.29 6.43
N LYS A 61 6.55 -16.47 5.98
CA LYS A 61 7.70 -16.63 5.07
C LYS A 61 7.45 -15.93 3.73
N THR A 62 6.25 -16.04 3.18
CA THR A 62 5.86 -15.36 1.93
C THR A 62 6.01 -13.84 2.05
N ILE A 63 5.54 -13.25 3.15
CA ILE A 63 5.65 -11.81 3.41
C ILE A 63 7.11 -11.39 3.61
N ASP A 64 7.86 -12.12 4.42
CA ASP A 64 9.27 -11.82 4.69
C ASP A 64 10.14 -11.95 3.42
N GLU A 65 9.87 -12.94 2.58
CA GLU A 65 10.51 -13.09 1.27
C GLU A 65 10.15 -11.95 0.32
N PHE A 66 8.87 -11.57 0.27
CA PHE A 66 8.41 -10.44 -0.53
C PHE A 66 9.18 -9.17 -0.17
N ILE A 67 9.25 -8.83 1.12
CA ILE A 67 9.98 -7.64 1.61
C ILE A 67 11.44 -7.67 1.14
N LYS A 68 12.12 -8.81 1.31
CA LYS A 68 13.52 -8.97 0.89
C LYS A 68 13.72 -8.85 -0.61
N LYS A 69 12.74 -9.29 -1.41
CA LYS A 69 12.78 -9.18 -2.88
C LYS A 69 12.51 -7.75 -3.35
N THR A 70 11.65 -7.02 -2.66
CA THR A 70 11.10 -5.74 -3.15
C THR A 70 11.74 -4.50 -2.54
N TYR A 71 12.47 -4.63 -1.43
CA TYR A 71 13.02 -3.51 -0.66
C TYR A 71 13.78 -2.44 -1.47
N ASN A 72 14.55 -2.86 -2.47
CA ASN A 72 15.37 -1.98 -3.31
C ASN A 72 14.84 -1.81 -4.73
N LEU A 73 13.62 -2.26 -5.02
CA LEU A 73 13.05 -2.09 -6.35
C LEU A 73 12.63 -0.64 -6.55
N SER A 74 12.81 -0.16 -7.78
CA SER A 74 12.35 1.17 -8.23
C SER A 74 10.93 1.15 -8.79
N TYR A 75 10.22 0.04 -8.59
CA TYR A 75 8.88 -0.20 -9.10
C TYR A 75 8.08 -1.01 -8.08
N GLU A 76 6.77 -1.02 -8.24
CA GLU A 76 5.86 -1.72 -7.36
C GLU A 76 5.69 -3.16 -7.79
N CYS A 77 5.62 -4.03 -6.79
CA CYS A 77 5.12 -5.38 -6.87
C CYS A 77 3.90 -5.46 -5.96
N LEU A 78 2.88 -6.17 -6.39
CA LEU A 78 1.71 -6.56 -5.61
C LEU A 78 1.59 -8.07 -5.72
N ILE A 79 1.32 -8.75 -4.61
CA ILE A 79 0.90 -10.14 -4.60
C ILE A 79 -0.41 -10.28 -3.85
N TYR A 80 -1.26 -11.18 -4.34
CA TYR A 80 -2.37 -11.77 -3.59
C TYR A 80 -1.95 -13.17 -3.17
N PHE A 81 -2.20 -13.52 -1.93
CA PHE A 81 -1.83 -14.80 -1.37
C PHE A 81 -2.86 -15.27 -0.35
N ASP A 82 -2.91 -16.58 -0.14
CA ASP A 82 -3.71 -17.16 0.93
C ASP A 82 -2.96 -17.04 2.26
N TYR A 83 -3.51 -16.30 3.23
CA TYR A 83 -2.83 -16.08 4.51
C TYR A 83 -2.83 -17.30 5.45
N ILE A 84 -3.59 -18.35 5.14
CA ILE A 84 -3.58 -19.64 5.84
C ILE A 84 -2.55 -20.59 5.21
N THR A 85 -2.42 -20.66 3.89
CA THR A 85 -1.49 -21.60 3.24
C THR A 85 -0.14 -20.97 2.88
N GLY A 86 -0.07 -19.65 2.78
CA GLY A 86 1.07 -18.89 2.26
C GLY A 86 1.22 -18.96 0.74
N GLU A 87 0.30 -19.62 0.03
CA GLU A 87 0.32 -19.77 -1.42
C GLU A 87 0.08 -18.43 -2.11
N ILE A 88 0.95 -18.10 -3.07
CA ILE A 88 0.76 -16.92 -3.92
C ILE A 88 -0.23 -17.28 -5.01
N ILE A 89 -1.37 -16.58 -4.99
CA ILE A 89 -2.47 -16.74 -5.93
C ILE A 89 -2.18 -15.92 -7.19
N ARG A 90 -1.74 -14.67 -7.02
CA ARG A 90 -1.57 -13.73 -8.14
C ARG A 90 -0.49 -12.70 -7.85
N CYS A 91 0.19 -12.25 -8.90
CA CYS A 91 1.17 -11.18 -8.85
C CYS A 91 0.86 -10.09 -9.88
N ALA A 92 1.26 -8.87 -9.57
CA ALA A 92 1.29 -7.76 -10.50
C ALA A 92 2.57 -6.93 -10.26
N MET A 93 3.17 -6.41 -11.32
CA MET A 93 4.41 -5.63 -11.25
C MET A 93 4.32 -4.45 -12.20
N GLY A 94 4.78 -3.27 -11.79
CA GLY A 94 4.83 -2.10 -12.67
C GLY A 94 4.95 -0.77 -11.91
N LYS A 95 4.68 0.32 -12.62
CA LYS A 95 4.60 1.67 -12.02
C LYS A 95 3.17 1.91 -11.48
N LEU A 96 3.07 2.64 -10.37
CA LEU A 96 1.88 2.96 -9.56
C LEU A 96 0.56 3.22 -10.30
N ASP A 97 0.61 3.74 -11.53
CA ASP A 97 -0.57 4.12 -12.33
C ASP A 97 -0.72 3.28 -13.62
N GLY A 98 0.11 2.26 -13.81
CA GLY A 98 0.17 1.46 -15.05
C GLY A 98 -0.09 -0.02 -14.88
N VAL A 99 -0.36 -0.49 -13.67
CA VAL A 99 -0.70 -1.89 -13.41
C VAL A 99 -2.21 -2.04 -13.51
N ASP A 100 -2.69 -2.61 -14.61
CA ASP A 100 -4.09 -2.99 -14.73
C ASP A 100 -4.37 -4.19 -13.83
N LEU A 101 -5.13 -3.96 -12.76
CA LEU A 101 -5.60 -4.97 -11.81
C LEU A 101 -6.97 -5.50 -12.23
N THR A 102 -7.13 -5.85 -13.51
CA THR A 102 -8.29 -6.56 -14.02
C THR A 102 -8.18 -8.04 -13.64
N PHE A 103 -8.97 -8.48 -12.66
CA PHE A 103 -9.03 -9.87 -12.22
C PHE A 103 -10.46 -10.39 -12.19
N ASP A 104 -10.63 -11.69 -12.46
CA ASP A 104 -11.89 -12.37 -12.22
C ASP A 104 -11.98 -12.70 -10.72
N ILE A 105 -13.04 -12.23 -10.06
CA ILE A 105 -13.27 -12.47 -8.62
C ILE A 105 -13.33 -13.98 -8.32
N ASN A 106 -13.77 -14.80 -9.28
CA ASN A 106 -13.83 -16.25 -9.12
C ASN A 106 -12.44 -16.89 -8.94
N GLU A 107 -11.36 -16.23 -9.36
CA GLU A 107 -9.98 -16.71 -9.12
C GLU A 107 -9.63 -16.78 -7.64
N PHE A 108 -10.33 -16.02 -6.80
CA PHE A 108 -10.11 -15.94 -5.36
C PHE A 108 -11.08 -16.83 -4.56
N GLU A 109 -11.97 -17.57 -5.22
CA GLU A 109 -12.94 -18.43 -4.55
C GLU A 109 -12.24 -19.57 -3.80
N GLY A 110 -12.60 -19.74 -2.53
CA GLY A 110 -12.03 -20.79 -1.65
C GLY A 110 -10.73 -20.40 -0.95
N TYR A 111 -10.16 -19.23 -1.25
CA TYR A 111 -8.96 -18.72 -0.59
C TYR A 111 -9.27 -17.77 0.56
N ASN A 112 -8.35 -17.70 1.51
CA ASN A 112 -8.33 -16.69 2.57
C ASN A 112 -7.39 -15.56 2.13
N VAL A 113 -7.92 -14.56 1.42
CA VAL A 113 -7.08 -13.65 0.64
C VAL A 113 -6.53 -12.50 1.49
N ALA A 114 -5.22 -12.32 1.38
CA ALA A 114 -4.53 -11.10 1.73
C ALA A 114 -3.76 -10.56 0.51
N SER A 115 -3.59 -9.25 0.42
CA SER A 115 -2.67 -8.64 -0.53
C SER A 115 -1.46 -8.01 0.16
N LEU A 116 -0.38 -7.86 -0.61
CA LEU A 116 0.88 -7.30 -0.15
C LEU A 116 1.54 -6.54 -1.30
N HIS A 117 1.86 -5.26 -1.10
CA HIS A 117 2.65 -4.48 -2.06
C HIS A 117 3.71 -3.60 -1.42
N ASN A 118 4.66 -3.15 -2.24
CA ASN A 118 5.71 -2.23 -1.83
C ASN A 118 5.51 -0.84 -2.44
N HIS A 119 5.77 0.19 -1.63
CA HIS A 119 5.90 1.57 -2.08
C HIS A 119 7.39 1.92 -2.15
N PRO A 120 8.00 2.00 -3.35
CA PRO A 120 9.45 2.14 -3.52
C PRO A 120 10.02 3.48 -3.05
N GLU A 121 9.19 4.53 -2.99
CA GLU A 121 9.63 5.91 -2.73
C GLU A 121 9.35 6.39 -1.29
N GLY A 122 8.44 5.75 -0.55
CA GLY A 122 8.01 6.21 0.77
C GLY A 122 8.72 5.52 1.94
N ILE A 123 8.81 6.24 3.07
CA ILE A 123 9.55 5.78 4.25
C ILE A 123 8.70 4.89 5.10
N PHE A 124 7.50 5.37 5.42
CA PHE A 124 6.47 4.56 6.07
C PHE A 124 5.34 4.26 5.10
N SER A 125 5.12 5.06 4.06
CA SER A 125 4.12 4.81 3.02
C SER A 125 2.75 4.38 3.57
N PRO A 126 2.06 5.22 4.37
CA PRO A 126 0.78 4.84 4.95
C PRO A 126 -0.27 4.54 3.87
N PRO A 127 -1.28 3.70 4.14
CA PRO A 127 -2.35 3.43 3.19
C PRO A 127 -2.99 4.70 2.67
N SER A 128 -3.20 4.80 1.36
CA SER A 128 -3.90 5.90 0.69
C SER A 128 -5.37 5.57 0.44
N GLY A 129 -6.17 6.54 -0.01
CA GLY A 129 -7.55 6.30 -0.43
C GLY A 129 -7.71 5.19 -1.49
N LYS A 130 -6.70 5.00 -2.35
CA LYS A 130 -6.70 3.91 -3.35
C LYS A 130 -6.63 2.52 -2.69
N ASN A 131 -5.87 2.38 -1.60
CA ASN A 131 -5.73 1.12 -0.86
C ASN A 131 -7.06 0.68 -0.24
N PHE A 132 -7.80 1.64 0.34
CA PHE A 132 -9.17 1.36 0.84
C PHE A 132 -10.14 0.91 -0.26
N GLY A 133 -9.96 1.38 -1.49
CA GLY A 133 -10.72 0.90 -2.65
C GLY A 133 -10.35 -0.52 -3.10
N ILE A 134 -9.11 -0.96 -2.88
CA ILE A 134 -8.67 -2.33 -3.17
C ILE A 134 -9.28 -3.30 -2.16
N LEU A 135 -9.15 -3.02 -0.86
CA LEU A 135 -9.77 -3.82 0.21
C LEU A 135 -11.30 -3.74 0.26
N GLY A 136 -11.88 -2.72 -0.37
CA GLY A 136 -13.31 -2.63 -0.60
C GLY A 136 -13.87 -3.72 -1.51
N ARG A 137 -12.99 -4.48 -2.19
CA ARG A 137 -13.38 -5.62 -3.01
C ARG A 137 -13.60 -6.82 -2.08
N ALA A 138 -14.85 -7.27 -1.97
CA ALA A 138 -15.37 -8.14 -0.91
C ALA A 138 -14.71 -9.53 -0.68
N PHE A 139 -13.59 -9.84 -1.34
CA PHE A 139 -12.86 -11.11 -1.23
C PHE A 139 -11.59 -11.02 -0.36
N GLU A 140 -11.06 -9.82 -0.09
CA GLU A 140 -9.81 -9.63 0.66
C GLU A 140 -10.09 -9.29 2.13
N ASP A 141 -9.34 -9.89 3.05
CA ASP A 141 -9.45 -9.61 4.49
C ASP A 141 -8.34 -8.67 5.00
N TYR A 142 -7.19 -8.64 4.32
CA TYR A 142 -5.98 -7.93 4.75
C TYR A 142 -5.18 -7.36 3.58
N GLU A 143 -4.76 -6.11 3.70
CA GLU A 143 -3.71 -5.52 2.85
C GLU A 143 -2.50 -5.18 3.70
N LEU A 144 -1.33 -5.58 3.21
CA LEU A 144 -0.04 -5.24 3.79
C LEU A 144 0.70 -4.29 2.87
N ILE A 145 1.14 -3.16 3.43
CA ILE A 145 1.84 -2.12 2.66
C ILE A 145 3.24 -1.97 3.20
N THR A 146 4.23 -2.30 2.38
CA THR A 146 5.64 -2.29 2.76
C THR A 146 6.34 -1.04 2.26
N SER A 147 7.23 -0.51 3.08
CA SER A 147 8.02 0.68 2.79
C SER A 147 9.47 0.47 3.23
N ARG A 148 10.28 1.55 3.25
CA ARG A 148 11.69 1.46 3.66
C ARG A 148 11.88 1.16 5.16
N ASP A 149 11.15 1.80 6.06
CA ASP A 149 11.39 1.68 7.51
C ASP A 149 10.37 0.78 8.23
N GLY A 150 9.33 0.34 7.55
CA GLY A 150 8.34 -0.53 8.15
C GLY A 150 7.27 -0.98 7.19
N PHE A 151 6.17 -1.44 7.78
CA PHE A 151 5.01 -1.88 7.03
C PHE A 151 3.74 -1.61 7.80
N TRP A 152 2.64 -1.51 7.07
CA TRP A 152 1.29 -1.39 7.60
C TRP A 152 0.54 -2.68 7.37
N ILE A 153 -0.35 -3.02 8.30
CA ILE A 153 -1.33 -4.08 8.15
C ILE A 153 -2.69 -3.45 8.32
N PHE A 154 -3.48 -3.45 7.26
CA PHE A 154 -4.86 -3.02 7.29
C PHE A 154 -5.76 -4.25 7.19
N LYS A 155 -6.50 -4.53 8.26
CA LYS A 155 -7.52 -5.57 8.33
C LYS A 155 -8.86 -4.93 8.02
N ALA A 156 -9.60 -5.49 7.07
CA ALA A 156 -10.95 -5.04 6.76
C ALA A 156 -11.81 -6.20 6.27
N LYS A 157 -12.68 -6.73 7.13
CA LYS A 157 -13.66 -7.74 6.68
C LYS A 157 -14.87 -7.05 6.11
N ARG A 158 -14.94 -6.99 4.77
CA ARG A 158 -16.04 -6.40 3.98
C ARG A 158 -16.32 -4.94 4.35
N LEU A 159 -15.63 -4.02 3.70
CA LEU A 159 -15.99 -2.60 3.74
C LEU A 159 -17.26 -2.39 2.91
N ASP A 160 -18.30 -1.83 3.50
CA ASP A 160 -19.39 -1.28 2.71
C ASP A 160 -18.91 -0.03 1.95
N LEU A 161 -19.66 0.34 0.90
CA LEU A 161 -19.29 1.42 0.01
C LEU A 161 -19.23 2.78 0.73
N ASP A 162 -20.08 3.01 1.72
CA ASP A 162 -20.15 4.28 2.43
C ASP A 162 -18.92 4.46 3.33
N LEU A 163 -18.54 3.43 4.07
CA LEU A 163 -17.33 3.42 4.89
C LEU A 163 -16.07 3.52 4.02
N MET A 164 -16.04 2.84 2.87
CA MET A 164 -14.93 2.93 1.92
C MET A 164 -14.74 4.37 1.41
N GLN A 165 -15.84 5.03 1.02
CA GLN A 165 -15.81 6.43 0.58
C GLN A 165 -15.41 7.38 1.72
N GLU A 166 -15.89 7.13 2.94
CA GLU A 166 -15.50 7.90 4.12
C GLU A 166 -13.99 7.79 4.37
N LEU A 167 -13.44 6.56 4.38
CA LEU A 167 -12.02 6.30 4.59
C LEU A 167 -11.16 6.96 3.51
N ASN A 168 -11.59 6.90 2.25
CA ASN A 168 -10.91 7.56 1.14
C ASN A 168 -10.89 9.10 1.35
N PHE A 169 -12.04 9.70 1.64
CA PHE A 169 -12.13 11.14 1.88
C PHE A 169 -11.27 11.60 3.08
N VAL A 170 -11.32 10.85 4.18
CA VAL A 170 -10.56 11.16 5.39
C VAL A 170 -9.06 11.02 5.15
N SER A 171 -8.64 9.97 4.43
CA SER A 171 -7.26 9.74 4.01
C SER A 171 -6.68 10.96 3.30
N ASP A 172 -7.36 11.42 2.26
CA ASP A 172 -6.95 12.59 1.48
C ASP A 172 -6.89 13.85 2.36
N ALA A 173 -7.93 14.09 3.16
CA ALA A 173 -7.99 15.25 4.05
C ALA A 173 -6.82 15.27 5.06
N LEU A 174 -6.48 14.12 5.65
CA LEU A 174 -5.37 13.99 6.58
C LEU A 174 -4.01 14.16 5.89
N PHE A 175 -3.85 13.65 4.67
CA PHE A 175 -2.65 13.85 3.86
C PHE A 175 -2.44 15.34 3.56
N TYR A 176 -3.44 16.03 3.01
CA TYR A 176 -3.33 17.46 2.70
C TYR A 176 -3.11 18.32 3.94
N HIS A 177 -3.76 18.00 5.05
CA HIS A 177 -3.51 18.67 6.32
C HIS A 177 -2.05 18.47 6.79
N SER A 178 -1.50 17.26 6.64
CA SER A 178 -0.12 16.95 6.99
C SER A 178 0.86 17.71 6.10
N LEU A 179 0.64 17.69 4.78
CA LEU A 179 1.40 18.47 3.81
C LEU A 179 1.43 19.96 4.19
N GLN A 180 0.28 20.57 4.45
CA GLN A 180 0.20 21.98 4.85
C GLN A 180 0.96 22.27 6.15
N LYS A 181 0.88 21.39 7.16
CA LYS A 181 1.59 21.59 8.44
C LYS A 181 3.09 21.41 8.31
N CYS A 182 3.55 20.43 7.51
CA CYS A 182 4.96 20.11 7.36
C CYS A 182 5.68 21.09 6.42
N SER A 183 5.07 21.47 5.29
CA SER A 183 5.66 22.43 4.32
C SER A 183 5.93 23.82 4.91
N ASN A 184 5.19 24.22 5.96
CA ASN A 184 5.45 25.45 6.69
C ASN A 184 6.64 25.37 7.65
N ARG A 185 7.20 24.18 7.90
CA ARG A 185 8.25 23.91 8.91
C ARG A 185 9.52 23.33 8.30
N TYR A 186 9.39 22.54 7.24
CA TYR A 186 10.49 21.84 6.60
C TYR A 186 10.58 22.31 5.14
N HIS A 187 11.80 22.60 4.71
CA HIS A 187 12.10 23.09 3.36
C HIS A 187 13.02 22.14 2.59
N ASP A 188 13.65 21.20 3.29
CA ASP A 188 14.33 20.07 2.67
C ASP A 188 13.28 19.04 2.24
N GLU A 189 13.31 18.66 0.96
CA GLU A 189 12.29 17.79 0.34
C GLU A 189 12.28 16.40 0.97
N GLU A 190 13.46 15.81 1.19
CA GLU A 190 13.57 14.49 1.80
C GLU A 190 13.00 14.51 3.23
N ILE A 191 13.36 15.50 4.04
CA ILE A 191 12.83 15.67 5.41
C ILE A 191 11.32 15.92 5.39
N LEU A 192 10.84 16.76 4.46
CA LEU A 192 9.44 17.09 4.31
C LEU A 192 8.61 15.82 4.08
N ASP A 193 9.02 14.99 3.14
CA ASP A 193 8.31 13.75 2.81
C ASP A 193 8.27 12.78 4.00
N LYS A 194 9.39 12.60 4.73
CA LYS A 194 9.38 11.76 5.94
C LYS A 194 8.38 12.27 6.97
N MET A 195 8.35 13.59 7.16
CA MET A 195 7.49 14.21 8.16
C MET A 195 6.02 14.17 7.77
N ILE A 196 5.70 14.23 6.47
CA ILE A 196 4.36 14.00 5.96
C ILE A 196 3.95 12.56 6.24
N ASP A 197 4.74 11.57 5.84
CA ASP A 197 4.47 10.14 6.06
C ASP A 197 4.18 9.82 7.54
N ILE A 198 5.06 10.29 8.44
CA ILE A 198 4.93 10.08 9.88
C ILE A 198 3.64 10.72 10.40
N ARG A 199 3.39 11.98 10.05
CA ARG A 199 2.24 12.73 10.57
C ARG A 199 0.94 12.15 10.03
N TYR A 200 0.86 11.96 8.72
CA TYR A 200 -0.28 11.39 8.03
C TYR A 200 -0.61 10.00 8.58
N GLY A 201 0.37 9.10 8.61
CA GLY A 201 0.20 7.75 9.12
C GLY A 201 -0.28 7.71 10.57
N ASN A 202 0.27 8.55 11.46
CA ASN A 202 -0.16 8.61 12.85
C ASN A 202 -1.60 9.13 12.99
N GLN A 203 -2.00 10.11 12.17
CA GLN A 203 -3.36 10.63 12.19
C GLN A 203 -4.36 9.58 11.66
N LEU A 204 -4.00 8.86 10.60
CA LEU A 204 -4.83 7.81 10.02
C LEU A 204 -4.99 6.62 10.98
N LEU A 205 -3.89 6.16 11.58
CA LEU A 205 -3.88 5.10 12.60
C LEU A 205 -4.82 5.44 13.75
N LYS A 206 -4.73 6.68 14.25
CA LYS A 206 -5.61 7.16 15.30
C LYS A 206 -7.06 7.19 14.84
N TYR A 207 -7.34 7.73 13.66
CA TYR A 207 -8.70 7.83 13.14
C TYR A 207 -9.40 6.46 13.06
N ILE A 208 -8.74 5.48 12.42
CA ILE A 208 -9.30 4.14 12.22
C ILE A 208 -9.52 3.43 13.56
N ASN A 209 -8.54 3.50 14.47
CA ASN A 209 -8.62 2.78 15.74
C ASN A 209 -9.56 3.48 16.76
N ASP A 210 -9.66 4.82 16.75
CA ASP A 210 -10.57 5.57 17.63
C ASP A 210 -12.04 5.40 17.22
N LYS A 211 -12.31 5.23 15.91
CA LYS A 211 -13.66 4.97 15.39
C LYS A 211 -14.26 3.67 15.93
N ASN A 212 -13.44 2.77 16.49
CA ASN A 212 -13.85 1.50 17.11
C ASN A 212 -14.83 0.70 16.24
N LEU A 213 -14.57 0.71 14.94
CA LEU A 213 -15.36 -0.03 13.95
C LEU A 213 -14.94 -1.49 14.03
N SER A 214 -15.86 -2.38 14.41
CA SER A 214 -15.57 -3.78 14.76
C SER A 214 -14.96 -4.62 13.62
N ASN A 215 -15.02 -4.12 12.38
CA ASN A 215 -14.59 -4.81 11.17
C ASN A 215 -13.31 -4.25 10.55
N ILE A 216 -12.73 -3.17 11.10
CA ILE A 216 -11.50 -2.58 10.55
C ILE A 216 -10.45 -2.37 11.64
N GLN A 217 -9.19 -2.56 11.26
CA GLN A 217 -8.06 -2.28 12.13
C GLN A 217 -6.85 -1.88 11.28
N LEU A 218 -6.18 -0.81 11.68
CA LEU A 218 -4.89 -0.44 11.09
C LEU A 218 -3.80 -0.60 12.14
N THR A 219 -2.68 -1.22 11.74
CA THR A 219 -1.49 -1.31 12.57
C THR A 219 -0.26 -0.90 11.78
N LYS A 220 0.70 -0.27 12.46
CA LYS A 220 2.01 0.09 11.94
C LYS A 220 3.07 -0.76 12.63
N LYS A 221 4.01 -1.30 11.87
CA LYS A 221 5.11 -2.13 12.35
C LYS A 221 6.43 -1.65 11.76
N GLU A 222 7.51 -1.82 12.51
CA GLU A 222 8.87 -1.54 12.07
C GLU A 222 9.60 -2.86 11.82
N TYR A 223 10.53 -2.86 10.87
CA TYR A 223 11.32 -4.05 10.61
C TYR A 223 12.38 -4.30 11.69
N VAL A 224 12.86 -5.54 11.75
CA VAL A 224 14.07 -5.91 12.46
C VAL A 224 15.27 -5.52 11.60
N LYS A 225 16.19 -4.74 12.17
CA LYS A 225 17.46 -4.33 11.56
C LYS A 225 18.58 -5.27 11.97
#